data_AF-A0A218QWA9-F1
#
_entry.id   AF-A0A218QWA9-F1
#
_cell.length_a   1.000
_cell.length_b   1.000
_cell.length_c   1.000
_cell.angle_alpha   90.00
_cell.angle_beta   90.00
_cell.angle_gamma   90.00
#
_symmetry.space_group_name_H-M   'P 1'
#
loop_
_entity.id
_entity.type
_entity.pdbx_description
1 polymer ?
#
loop_
_entity_poly.entity_id
_entity_poly.type
_entity_poly.pdbx_seq_one_letter_code
_entity_poly.pdbx_strand_id
1 'polypeptide(L)' 'MNKLFLSIEDFYTDLQSGEFDELLALAGVLQKLSDAAWEEVEELYQPSICVH' A
#
# COMPACT_ATOMS: atom_id res chain seq x y z
N MET A 1 -5.92 -1.16 -15.30
CA MET A 1 -4.88 -1.47 -14.30
C MET A 1 -5.33 -0.91 -12.98
N ASN A 2 -5.26 -1.67 -11.89
CA ASN A 2 -5.52 -1.13 -10.55
C ASN A 2 -4.39 -0.12 -10.21
N LYS A 3 -4.74 1.08 -9.74
CA LYS A 3 -3.78 2.14 -9.40
C LYS A 3 -2.91 1.75 -8.20
N LEU A 4 -3.46 1.05 -7.22
CA LEU A 4 -2.71 0.53 -6.08
C LEU A 4 -1.62 -0.44 -6.53
N PHE A 5 -1.94 -1.31 -7.49
CA PHE A 5 -0.97 -2.27 -8.02
C PHE A 5 0.23 -1.59 -8.68
N LEU A 6 -0.01 -0.53 -9.47
CA LEU A 6 1.05 0.30 -10.04
C LEU A 6 1.89 0.97 -8.94
N SER A 7 1.25 1.52 -7.89
CA SER A 7 1.99 2.12 -6.77
C SER A 7 2.83 1.12 -5.98
N ILE A 8 2.40 -0.14 -5.88
CA ILE A 8 3.19 -1.22 -5.28
C ILE A 8 4.39 -1.58 -6.17
N GLU A 9 4.21 -1.65 -7.50
CA GLU A 9 5.30 -1.90 -8.45
C GLU A 9 6.34 -0.78 -8.44
N ASP A 10 5.90 0.48 -8.41
CA ASP A 10 6.79 1.64 -8.28
C ASP A 10 7.58 1.59 -6.97
N PHE A 11 6.90 1.29 -5.85
CA PHE A 11 7.56 1.13 -4.55
C PHE A 11 8.67 0.08 -4.56
N TYR A 12 8.43 -1.10 -5.15
CA TYR A 12 9.46 -2.13 -5.21
C TYR A 12 10.61 -1.75 -6.15
N THR A 13 10.32 -0.96 -7.19
CA THR A 13 11.36 -0.41 -8.07
C THR A 13 12.28 0.54 -7.28
N ASP A 14 11.69 1.48 -6.54
CA ASP A 14 12.40 2.45 -5.69
C ASP A 14 13.17 1.77 -4.55
N LEU A 15 12.62 0.68 -4.01
CA LEU A 15 13.29 -0.12 -2.97
C LEU A 15 14.54 -0.82 -3.52
N GLN A 16 14.48 -1.33 -4.75
CA GLN A 16 15.61 -2.02 -5.39
C GLN A 16 16.70 -1.06 -5.88
N SER A 17 16.34 0.16 -6.26
CA SER A 17 17.31 1.21 -6.60
C SER A 17 18.00 1.81 -5.38
N GLY A 18 17.46 1.56 -4.18
CA GLY A 18 18.03 2.07 -2.93
C GLY A 18 17.64 3.52 -2.62
N GLU A 19 16.52 4.02 -3.18
CA GLU A 19 16.05 5.40 -3.01
C GLU A 19 15.63 5.72 -1.56
N PHE A 20 15.48 4.70 -0.71
CA PHE A 20 15.13 4.86 0.69
C PHE A 20 16.36 4.91 1.59
N ASP A 21 17.06 6.05 1.57
CA ASP A 21 18.19 6.32 2.47
C ASP A 21 17.77 6.41 3.95
N GLU A 22 16.52 6.81 4.21
CA GLU A 22 15.97 6.95 5.56
C GLU A 22 14.89 5.90 5.86
N LEU A 23 15.12 5.08 6.90
CA LEU A 23 14.19 4.04 7.34
C LEU A 23 12.79 4.58 7.69
N LEU A 24 12.70 5.82 8.17
CA LEU A 24 11.42 6.45 8.48
C LEU A 24 10.63 6.80 7.21
N ALA A 25 11.32 7.22 6.14
CA ALA A 25 10.70 7.47 4.84
C ALA A 25 10.15 6.17 4.24
N LEU A 26 10.94 5.08 4.31
CA LEU A 26 10.51 3.74 3.91
C LEU A 26 9.24 3.29 4.66
N ALA A 27 9.25 3.42 5.99
CA ALA A 27 8.11 3.05 6.83
C ALA A 27 6.86 3.89 6.49
N GLY A 28 7.04 5.19 6.21
CA GLY A 28 5.94 6.07 5.82
C GLY A 28 5.29 5.70 4.48
N VAL A 29 6.08 5.27 3.50
CA VAL A 29 5.54 4.82 2.21
C VAL A 29 4.84 3.46 2.35
N LEU A 30 5.42 2.53 3.11
CA LEU A 30 4.79 1.23 3.40
C LEU A 30 3.43 1.39 4.11
N GLN A 31 3.35 2.30 5.09
CA GLN A 31 2.09 2.58 5.79
C GLN A 31 1.01 3.04 4.81
N LYS A 32 1.33 4.00 3.93
CA LYS A 32 0.38 4.52 2.93
C LYS A 32 -0.13 3.43 1.98
N LEU A 33 0.76 2.54 1.54
CA LEU A 33 0.39 1.42 0.67
C LEU A 33 -0.52 0.42 1.41
N SER A 34 -0.21 0.15 2.69
CA SER A 34 -1.03 -0.72 3.53
C SER A 34 -2.42 -0.15 3.75
N ASP A 35 -2.54 1.15 4.05
CA ASP A 35 -3.81 1.82 4.28
C ASP A 35 -4.67 1.79 3.01
N ALA A 36 -4.08 2.11 1.85
CA ALA A 36 -4.78 2.06 0.56
C ALA A 36 -5.23 0.64 0.19
N ALA A 37 -4.42 -0.38 0.48
CA ALA A 37 -4.82 -1.77 0.28
C ALA A 37 -5.98 -2.19 1.19
N TRP A 38 -5.98 -1.68 2.43
CA TRP A 38 -7.06 -1.94 3.37
C TRP A 38 -8.37 -1.27 2.92
N GLU A 39 -8.32 -0.02 2.45
CA GLU A 39 -9.47 0.68 1.89
C GLU A 39 -10.08 -0.08 0.70
N GLU A 40 -9.26 -0.56 -0.25
CA GLU A 40 -9.78 -1.35 -1.37
C GLU A 40 -10.43 -2.66 -0.92
N VAL A 41 -9.86 -3.34 0.09
CA VAL A 41 -10.47 -4.55 0.68
C VAL A 41 -11.80 -4.19 1.35
N GLU A 42 -11.84 -3.13 2.15
CA GLU A 42 -13.08 -2.68 2.77
C GLU A 42 -14.16 -2.43 1.71
N GLU A 43 -13.86 -1.61 0.69
CA GLU A 43 -14.78 -1.32 -0.42
C GLU A 43 -15.31 -2.58 -1.13
N LEU A 44 -14.46 -3.59 -1.34
CA LEU A 44 -14.84 -4.83 -2.02
C LEU A 44 -15.70 -5.77 -1.15
N TYR A 45 -15.54 -5.73 0.17
CA TYR A 45 -16.15 -6.70 1.08
C TYR A 45 -17.21 -6.11 2.05
N GLN A 46 -17.70 -4.88 1.81
CA GLN A 46 -18.46 -4.04 2.77
C GLN A 46 -19.70 -4.61 3.52
N PRO A 47 -20.30 -5.80 3.26
CA PRO A 47 -21.29 -6.35 4.22
C PRO A 47 -20.89 -7.66 4.92
N SER A 48 -19.84 -8.38 4.48
CA SER A 48 -19.59 -9.75 4.95
C SER A 48 -18.61 -9.84 6.12
N ILE A 49 -17.85 -8.78 6.39
CA ILE A 49 -16.73 -8.76 7.36
C ILE A 49 -16.98 -7.77 8.50
N CYS A 50 -17.95 -6.86 8.37
CA CYS A 50 -18.41 -6.00 9.47
C CYS A 50 -19.25 -6.81 10.47
N VAL A 51 -18.60 -7.57 11.35
CA VAL A 51 -19.23 -8.12 12.55
C VAL A 51 -19.40 -6.96 13.53
N HIS A 52 -20.65 -6.51 13.71
CA HIS A 52 -21.05 -5.51 14.69
C HIS A 52 -20.93 -6.05 16.12
#